data_AF-A0A0G1SC14-F1
#
_entry.id   AF-A0A0G1SC14-F1
#
_cell.length_a   1.000
_cell.length_b   1.000
_cell.length_c   1.000
_cell.angle_alpha   90.00
_cell.angle_beta   90.00
_cell.angle_gamma   90.00
#
_symmetry.space_group_name_H-M   'P 1'
#
loop_
_entity.id
_entity.type
_entity.pdbx_description
1 polymer ?
#
loop_
_entity_poly.entity_id
_entity_poly.type
_entity_poly.pdbx_seq_one_letter_code
_entity_poly.pdbx_strand_id
1 'polypeptide(L)' 'MKIFNLHTKDKKDVEDLKIVTYEEYDKKGVMRNNKYVQYTILSARPWTDCMPVKDFKRLNPKIRVAGLN' A
#
# COMPACT_ATOMS: atom_id res chain seq x y z
N MET A 1 -0.70 -4.34 -13.19
CA MET A 1 0.37 -5.28 -12.73
C MET A 1 -0.15 -6.11 -11.57
N LYS A 2 0.47 -7.24 -11.18
CA LYS A 2 0.01 -8.04 -10.02
C LYS A 2 0.84 -7.81 -8.76
N ILE A 3 0.17 -7.59 -7.62
CA ILE A 3 0.81 -7.51 -6.30
C ILE A 3 0.13 -8.46 -5.31
N PHE A 4 0.85 -8.91 -4.30
CA PHE A 4 0.26 -9.55 -3.12
C PHE A 4 -0.37 -8.48 -2.22
N ASN A 5 -1.67 -8.60 -1.96
CA ASN A 5 -2.45 -7.65 -1.17
C ASN A 5 -2.60 -8.15 0.28
N LEU A 6 -2.43 -7.25 1.25
CA LEU A 6 -2.40 -7.59 2.67
C LEU A 6 -3.79 -8.00 3.20
N HIS A 7 -4.85 -7.31 2.75
CA HIS A 7 -6.21 -7.49 3.27
C HIS A 7 -6.89 -8.75 2.72
N THR A 8 -6.70 -9.05 1.44
CA THR A 8 -7.26 -10.23 0.76
C THR A 8 -6.36 -11.47 0.87
N LYS A 9 -5.09 -11.30 1.30
CA LYS A 9 -4.07 -12.35 1.39
C LYS A 9 -3.83 -13.12 0.08
N ASP A 10 -4.02 -12.44 -1.05
CA ASP A 10 -3.96 -13.01 -2.39
C ASP A 10 -3.30 -12.03 -3.38
N LYS A 11 -2.92 -12.52 -4.55
CA LYS A 11 -2.41 -11.68 -5.65
C LYS A 11 -3.56 -11.01 -6.40
N LYS A 12 -3.52 -9.69 -6.51
CA LYS A 12 -4.51 -8.88 -7.25
C LYS A 12 -3.85 -8.11 -8.37
N ASP A 13 -4.56 -8.00 -9.49
CA ASP A 13 -4.25 -7.02 -10.52
C ASP A 13 -4.55 -5.62 -10.00
N VAL A 14 -3.61 -4.70 -10.18
CA VAL A 14 -3.67 -3.34 -9.65
C VAL A 14 -3.12 -2.31 -10.64
N GLU A 15 -3.55 -1.07 -10.43
CA GLU A 15 -3.08 0.15 -11.09
C GLU A 15 -2.83 1.28 -10.06
N ASP A 16 -2.34 2.42 -10.54
CA ASP A 16 -2.13 3.65 -9.74
C ASP A 16 -1.28 3.47 -8.47
N LEU A 17 -0.26 2.59 -8.51
CA LEU A 17 0.67 2.44 -7.39
C LEU A 17 1.40 3.75 -7.11
N LYS A 18 1.15 4.33 -5.93
CA LYS A 18 1.81 5.56 -5.48
C LYS A 18 2.10 5.52 -3.99
N ILE A 19 3.06 6.33 -3.55
CA ILE A 19 3.33 6.55 -2.14
C ILE A 19 2.46 7.70 -1.63
N VAL A 20 1.75 7.44 -0.54
CA VAL A 20 0.98 8.46 0.19
C VAL A 20 1.43 8.49 1.64
N THR A 21 1.15 9.61 2.30
CA THR A 21 1.46 9.82 3.71
C THR A 21 0.16 10.08 4.44
N TYR A 22 -0.09 9.35 5.52
CA TYR A 22 -1.24 9.56 6.39
C TYR A 22 -0.76 10.03 7.77
N GLU A 23 -1.50 10.98 8.32
CA GLU A 23 -1.36 11.42 9.71
C GLU A 23 -2.04 10.39 10.61
N GLU A 24 -1.25 9.75 11.47
CA GLU A 24 -1.73 8.75 12.42
C GLU A 24 -1.26 9.09 13.81
N TYR A 25 -2.19 9.03 14.76
CA TYR A 25 -1.85 9.16 16.17
C TYR A 25 -1.43 7.80 16.71
N ASP A 26 -0.25 7.72 17.33
CA ASP A 26 0.13 6.53 18.06
C ASP A 26 -0.70 6.37 19.34
N LYS A 27 -0.56 5.22 20.03
CA LYS A 27 -1.29 4.94 21.28
C LYS A 27 -0.99 5.95 22.41
N LYS A 28 0.04 6.77 22.28
CA LYS A 28 0.40 7.84 23.23
C LYS A 28 -0.15 9.20 22.80
N GLY A 29 -0.91 9.27 21.72
CA GLY A 29 -1.47 10.50 21.17
C GLY A 29 -0.47 11.35 20.38
N VAL A 30 0.68 10.79 20.00
CA VAL A 30 1.67 11.50 19.18
C VAL A 30 1.33 11.32 17.70
N MET A 31 1.12 12.43 17.00
CA MET A 31 0.90 12.44 15.55
C MET A 31 2.20 12.01 14.82
N ARG A 32 2.06 11.07 13.88
CA ARG A 32 3.14 10.61 13.02
C ARG A 32 2.67 10.57 11.57
N ASN A 33 3.58 10.92 10.68
CA ASN A 33 3.37 10.85 9.25
C ASN A 33 3.89 9.51 8.73
N ASN A 34 3.00 8.52 8.66
CA ASN A 34 3.31 7.17 8.20
C ASN A 34 3.13 7.08 6.68
N LYS A 35 4.07 6.40 6.00
CA LYS A 35 4.04 6.21 4.55
C LYS A 35 3.40 4.88 4.17
N TYR A 36 2.54 4.94 3.16
CA TYR A 36 1.80 3.82 2.61
C TYR A 36 1.98 3.74 1.10
N VAL A 37 1.90 2.53 0.57
CA VAL A 37 1.68 2.30 -0.85
C VAL A 37 0.18 2.20 -1.08
N GLN A 38 -0.37 3.16 -1.79
CA GLN A 38 -1.76 3.15 -2.24
C GLN A 38 -1.83 2.58 -3.66
N TYR A 39 -2.87 1.80 -3.95
CA TYR A 39 -3.12 1.20 -5.26
C TYR A 39 -4.60 0.94 -5.46
N THR A 40 -5.03 0.87 -6.72
CA THR A 40 -6.40 0.51 -7.09
C THR A 40 -6.43 -0.96 -7.49
N ILE A 41 -7.28 -1.77 -6.86
CA ILE A 41 -7.51 -3.16 -7.24
C ILE A 41 -8.46 -3.22 -8.44
N LEU A 42 -7.98 -3.86 -9.50
CA LEU A 42 -8.73 -4.12 -10.72
C LEU A 42 -9.63 -5.34 -10.49
N SER A 43 -10.94 -5.10 -10.43
CA SER A 43 -11.95 -6.14 -10.32
C SER A 43 -13.25 -5.68 -10.98
N ALA A 44 -14.31 -6.50 -10.95
CA ALA A 44 -15.63 -6.09 -11.43
C ALA A 44 -16.18 -4.84 -10.72
N ARG A 45 -15.71 -4.57 -9.49
CA ARG A 45 -15.98 -3.32 -8.75
C ARG A 45 -14.64 -2.81 -8.21
N PRO A 46 -13.93 -1.91 -8.90
CA PRO A 46 -12.63 -1.44 -8.45
C PRO A 46 -12.70 -0.71 -7.11
N TRP A 47 -11.67 -0.85 -6.28
CA TRP A 47 -11.52 -0.08 -5.05
C TRP A 47 -10.06 0.26 -4.78
N THR A 48 -9.86 1.35 -4.06
CA THR A 48 -8.53 1.75 -3.59
C THR A 48 -8.21 1.07 -2.27
N ASP A 49 -6.98 0.58 -2.16
CA ASP A 49 -6.45 0.00 -0.95
C ASP A 49 -5.07 0.59 -0.63
N CYS A 50 -4.63 0.46 0.62
CA CYS A 50 -3.35 0.95 1.09
C CYS A 50 -2.62 -0.10 1.93
N MET A 51 -1.30 -0.10 1.84
CA MET A 51 -0.45 -1.01 2.60
C MET A 51 0.75 -0.26 3.17
N PRO A 52 1.13 -0.48 4.44
CA PRO A 52 2.36 0.10 4.97
C PRO A 52 3.55 -0.22 4.05
N VAL A 53 4.42 0.76 3.81
CA VAL A 53 5.59 0.59 2.92
C VAL A 53 6.44 -0.63 3.31
N LYS A 54 6.60 -0.88 4.61
CA LYS A 54 7.33 -2.04 5.14
C LYS A 54 6.72 -3.36 4.69
N ASP A 55 5.39 -3.50 4.79
CA ASP A 55 4.68 -4.70 4.39
C ASP A 55 4.67 -4.86 2.88
N PHE A 56 4.53 -3.76 2.14
CA PHE A 56 4.58 -3.79 0.68
C PHE A 56 5.95 -4.29 0.18
N LYS A 57 7.06 -3.77 0.73
CA LYS A 57 8.41 -4.25 0.39
C LYS A 57 8.61 -5.72 0.72
N ARG A 58 8.08 -6.17 1.86
CA ARG A 58 8.16 -7.57 2.30
C ARG A 58 7.38 -8.52 1.38
N LEU A 59 6.17 -8.14 0.99
CA LEU A 59 5.27 -8.97 0.20
C LEU A 59 5.52 -8.88 -1.31
N ASN A 60 6.04 -7.75 -1.78
CA ASN A 60 6.27 -7.45 -3.19
C ASN A 60 7.71 -6.97 -3.47
N PRO A 61 8.75 -7.74 -3.07
CA PRO A 61 10.15 -7.27 -3.09
C PRO A 61 10.70 -6.94 -4.47
N LYS A 62 10.07 -7.44 -5.54
CA LYS A 62 10.48 -7.21 -6.94
C LYS A 62 9.84 -5.97 -7.56
N ILE A 63 8.90 -5.32 -6.87
CA ILE A 63 8.13 -4.20 -7.43
C ILE A 63 8.70 -2.89 -6.91
N ARG A 64 9.07 -2.01 -7.84
CA ARG A 64 9.54 -0.65 -7.55
C ARG A 64 8.37 0.32 -7.70
N VAL A 65 8.18 1.18 -6.71
CA VAL A 65 7.20 2.26 -6.73
C VAL A 65 7.96 3.58 -6.71
N ALA A 66 7.59 4.54 -7.55
CA ALA A 66 8.25 5.84 -7.56
C ALA A 66 8.11 6.52 -6.17
N GLY A 67 9.22 7.03 -5.63
CA GLY A 67 9.26 7.60 -4.27
C GLY A 67 9.43 6.59 -3.13
N LEU A 68 9.53 5.29 -3.45
CA LEU A 68 9.89 4.23 -2.51
C LEU A 68 11.42 4.02 -2.52
N ASN A 69 12.15 4.90 -1.84
CA ASN A 69 13.60 4.71 -1.60
C ASN A 69 13.87 3.41 -0.83
#